data_AF-A0A3M1CJX3-F1
#
_entry.id   AF-A0A3M1CJX3-F1
#
_cell.length_a   1.000
_cell.length_b   1.000
_cell.length_c   1.000
_cell.angle_alpha   90.00
_cell.angle_beta   90.00
_cell.angle_gamma   90.00
#
_symmetry.space_group_name_H-M   'P 1'
#
loop_
_entity.id
_entity.type
_entity.pdbx_description
1 polymer ?
#
loop_
_entity_poly.entity_id
_entity_poly.type
_entity_poly.pdbx_seq_one_letter_code
_entity_poly.pdbx_strand_id
1 'polypeptide(L)'
;FTFTTTLSIQAYAQVFLASVDYGQKMLGIPDGSRIHTDRLEPALDLSDDYDFSDTALNISTVLRWEYLPGSLLYLVYTGSFSFDQDVADFRFGPLLADLLEGESSHVLMMKLSYLWD
;
A
#
# COMPACT_ATOMS: atom_id res chain seq x y z
N PHE A 1 -30.20 -27.31 26.11
CA PHE A 1 -29.04 -26.41 25.96
C PHE A 1 -28.95 -26.00 24.50
N THR A 2 -29.08 -24.71 24.20
CA THR A 2 -28.93 -24.20 22.83
C THR A 2 -27.49 -23.74 22.66
N PHE A 3 -26.70 -24.54 21.95
CA PHE A 3 -25.32 -24.25 21.63
C PHE A 3 -25.26 -23.57 20.26
N THR A 4 -25.30 -22.25 20.22
CA THR A 4 -25.23 -21.51 18.95
C THR A 4 -23.78 -21.18 18.63
N THR A 5 -23.32 -21.57 17.44
CA THR A 5 -21.99 -21.23 16.92
C THR A 5 -21.92 -19.73 16.62
N THR A 6 -20.81 -19.06 17.00
CA THR A 6 -20.62 -17.62 16.77
C THR A 6 -19.55 -17.39 15.70
N LEU A 7 -19.88 -16.65 14.64
CA LEU A 7 -18.93 -16.22 13.60
C LEU A 7 -18.80 -14.70 13.64
N SER A 8 -17.57 -14.20 13.63
CA SER A 8 -17.26 -12.77 13.61
C SER A 8 -16.12 -12.49 12.65
N ILE A 9 -16.25 -11.41 11.88
CA ILE A 9 -15.22 -10.93 10.96
C ILE A 9 -14.98 -9.45 11.25
N GLN A 10 -13.72 -9.05 11.27
CA GLN A 10 -13.27 -7.67 11.36
C GLN A 10 -12.25 -7.43 10.26
N ALA A 11 -12.41 -6.35 9.50
CA ALA A 11 -11.51 -6.00 8.40
C ALA A 11 -11.14 -4.52 8.48
N TYR A 12 -9.88 -4.24 8.20
CA TYR A 12 -9.30 -2.91 8.18
C TYR A 12 -8.53 -2.74 6.87
N ALA A 13 -8.62 -1.54 6.29
CA ALA A 13 -7.89 -1.19 5.09
C ALA A 13 -7.30 0.23 5.26
N GLN A 14 -6.09 0.41 4.76
CA GLN A 14 -5.37 1.68 4.76
C GLN A 14 -4.75 1.93 3.39
N VAL A 15 -5.00 3.12 2.83
CA VAL A 15 -4.50 3.53 1.51
C VAL A 15 -3.52 4.68 1.69
N PHE A 16 -2.40 4.61 0.98
CA PHE A 16 -1.39 5.67 0.86
C PHE A 16 -1.26 6.04 -0.61
N LEU A 17 -1.25 7.35 -0.89
CA LEU A 17 -1.14 7.88 -2.25
C LEU A 17 -0.16 9.05 -2.18
N ALA A 18 0.87 9.01 -3.03
CA ALA A 18 1.84 10.08 -3.20
C ALA A 18 1.95 10.38 -4.70
N SER A 19 2.01 11.66 -5.05
CA SER A 19 2.27 12.10 -6.41
C SER A 19 3.12 13.36 -6.36
N VAL A 20 4.18 13.38 -7.17
CA VAL A 20 5.13 14.49 -7.27
C VAL A 20 5.24 14.86 -8.73
N ASP A 21 4.99 16.14 -8.98
CA ASP A 21 5.22 16.82 -10.24
C ASP A 21 6.45 17.71 -10.06
N TYR A 22 7.47 17.48 -10.88
CA TYR A 22 8.64 18.30 -10.91
C TYR A 22 8.55 19.35 -12.01
N GLY A 23 8.51 20.61 -11.59
CA GLY A 23 8.67 21.72 -12.51
C GLY A 23 10.04 21.78 -13.18
N GLN A 24 10.16 22.78 -14.07
CA GLN A 24 11.33 23.05 -14.90
C GLN A 24 12.66 22.88 -14.14
N LYS A 25 13.50 21.99 -14.67
CA LYS A 25 14.82 21.70 -14.11
C LYS A 25 15.75 22.88 -14.34
N MET A 26 16.52 23.21 -13.32
CA MET A 26 17.48 24.31 -13.33
C MET A 26 18.89 23.76 -13.17
N LEU A 27 19.80 24.22 -14.02
CA LEU A 27 21.22 23.88 -13.99
C LEU A 27 21.99 25.05 -13.39
N GLY A 28 22.94 24.73 -12.51
CA GLY A 28 23.88 25.70 -11.96
C GLY A 28 25.30 25.31 -12.32
N ILE A 29 26.04 26.21 -12.95
CA ILE A 29 27.47 26.03 -13.19
C ILE A 29 28.21 26.43 -11.89
N PRO A 30 28.96 25.51 -11.24
CA PRO A 30 29.67 25.82 -10.01
C PRO A 30 30.75 26.88 -10.24
N ASP A 31 30.88 27.82 -9.31
CA ASP A 31 32.01 28.75 -9.20
C ASP A 31 32.89 28.28 -8.03
N GLY A 32 33.90 27.46 -8.35
CA GLY A 32 34.70 26.75 -7.34
C GLY A 32 33.84 25.72 -6.57
N SER A 33 33.65 25.95 -5.27
CA SER A 33 32.88 25.07 -4.37
C SER A 33 31.45 25.56 -4.10
N ARG A 34 30.99 26.61 -4.78
CA ARG A 34 29.68 27.23 -4.54
C ARG A 34 28.82 27.19 -5.79
N ILE A 35 27.53 26.92 -5.59
CA ILE A 35 26.49 27.07 -6.60
C ILE A 35 25.69 28.31 -6.24
N HIS A 36 25.53 29.21 -7.22
CA HIS A 36 24.84 30.47 -7.09
C HIS A 36 23.40 30.31 -7.60
N THR A 37 22.42 30.34 -6.69
CA THR A 37 20.99 30.16 -7.02
C THR A 37 20.45 31.26 -7.95
N ASP A 38 21.07 32.45 -7.93
CA ASP A 38 20.77 33.60 -8.79
C ASP A 38 21.26 33.44 -10.24
N ARG A 39 22.14 32.45 -10.49
CA ARG A 39 22.71 32.15 -11.83
C ARG A 39 22.22 30.83 -12.40
N LEU A 40 21.11 30.32 -11.85
CA LEU A 40 20.51 29.10 -12.36
C LEU A 40 19.88 29.37 -13.72
N GLU A 41 20.16 28.50 -14.67
CA GLU A 41 19.60 28.54 -16.03
C GLU A 41 18.74 27.29 -16.26
N PRO A 42 17.67 27.37 -17.07
CA PRO A 42 16.91 26.19 -17.47
C PRO A 42 17.77 25.07 -18.05
N ALA A 43 17.62 23.86 -17.52
CA ALA A 43 18.29 22.67 -18.02
C ALA A 43 17.50 22.06 -19.20
N LEU A 44 17.57 22.70 -20.37
CA LEU A 44 16.75 22.36 -21.54
C LEU A 44 17.04 20.96 -22.11
N ASP A 45 18.19 20.39 -21.82
CA ASP A 45 18.62 19.07 -22.32
C ASP A 45 18.23 17.91 -21.37
N LEU A 46 17.65 18.19 -20.21
CA LEU A 46 17.15 17.15 -19.29
C LEU A 46 15.70 16.80 -19.65
N SER A 47 15.42 15.50 -19.78
CA SER A 47 14.05 15.01 -19.94
C SER A 47 13.22 15.30 -18.68
N ASP A 48 11.93 15.53 -18.88
CA ASP A 48 10.96 15.82 -17.82
C ASP A 48 10.43 14.55 -17.13
N ASP A 49 11.28 13.51 -17.05
CA ASP A 49 10.90 12.15 -16.66
C ASP A 49 11.23 11.86 -15.21
N TYR A 50 10.90 12.80 -14.33
CA TYR A 50 11.15 12.67 -12.88
C TYR A 50 9.86 12.65 -12.07
N ASP A 51 8.72 12.89 -12.73
CA ASP A 51 7.42 12.80 -12.09
C ASP A 51 7.19 11.37 -11.63
N PHE A 52 6.62 11.22 -10.44
CA PHE A 52 6.29 9.89 -9.94
C PHE A 52 4.99 9.92 -9.18
N SER A 53 4.31 8.78 -9.22
CA SER A 53 3.20 8.48 -8.35
C SER A 53 3.38 7.11 -7.72
N ASP A 54 3.20 7.05 -6.41
CA ASP A 54 3.30 5.84 -5.62
C ASP A 54 1.96 5.62 -4.90
N THR A 55 1.47 4.40 -4.96
CA THR A 55 0.26 4.00 -4.27
C THR A 55 0.48 2.71 -3.51
N ALA A 56 0.07 2.69 -2.25
CA ALA A 56 0.08 1.49 -1.43
C ALA A 56 -1.27 1.23 -0.74
N LEU A 57 -1.61 -0.04 -0.59
CA LEU A 57 -2.80 -0.52 0.12
C LEU A 57 -2.38 -1.58 1.14
N ASN A 58 -2.82 -1.41 2.38
CA ASN A 58 -2.65 -2.38 3.45
C ASN A 58 -4.01 -2.88 3.90
N ILE A 59 -4.17 -4.21 4.01
CA ILE A 59 -5.39 -4.87 4.45
C ILE A 59 -5.07 -5.76 5.64
N SER A 60 -5.91 -5.73 6.67
CA SER A 60 -5.84 -6.64 7.82
C SER A 60 -7.23 -7.16 8.17
N THR A 61 -7.41 -8.48 8.16
CA THR A 61 -8.69 -9.16 8.42
C THR A 61 -8.52 -10.21 9.50
N VAL A 62 -9.43 -10.23 10.47
CA VAL A 62 -9.52 -11.24 11.52
C VAL A 62 -10.89 -11.90 11.47
N LEU A 63 -10.89 -13.21 11.27
CA LEU A 63 -12.06 -14.06 11.42
C LEU A 63 -11.94 -14.86 12.73
N ARG A 64 -13.02 -14.87 13.51
CA ARG A 64 -13.19 -15.71 14.69
C ARG A 64 -14.43 -16.56 14.50
N TRP A 65 -14.29 -17.87 14.63
CA TRP A 65 -15.39 -18.81 14.55
C TRP A 65 -15.38 -19.78 15.72
N GLU A 66 -16.46 -19.81 16.48
CA GLU A 66 -16.76 -20.86 17.44
C GLU A 66 -17.55 -21.97 16.74
N TYR A 67 -16.89 -23.05 16.38
CA TYR A 67 -17.47 -24.13 15.56
C TYR A 67 -18.09 -25.25 16.41
N LEU A 68 -17.62 -25.39 17.65
CA LEU A 68 -18.24 -26.20 18.70
C LEU A 68 -18.19 -25.39 20.00
N PRO A 69 -19.07 -25.65 20.98
CA PRO A 69 -18.99 -25.02 22.29
C PRO A 69 -17.59 -25.16 22.89
N GLY A 70 -16.94 -24.03 23.19
CA GLY A 70 -15.58 -24.04 23.74
C GLY A 70 -14.46 -24.36 22.73
N SER A 71 -14.77 -24.55 21.45
CA SER A 71 -13.77 -24.76 20.38
C SER A 71 -13.80 -23.62 19.37
N LEU A 72 -12.62 -23.04 19.11
CA LEU A 72 -12.46 -21.80 18.38
C LEU A 72 -11.44 -21.94 17.24
N LEU A 73 -11.76 -21.32 16.11
CA LEU A 73 -10.86 -21.07 14.99
C LEU A 73 -10.64 -19.56 14.87
N TYR A 74 -9.39 -19.15 14.76
CA TYR A 74 -9.00 -17.82 14.33
C TYR A 74 -8.26 -17.91 13.01
N LEU A 75 -8.63 -17.04 12.08
CA LEU A 75 -7.91 -16.84 10.83
C LEU A 75 -7.59 -15.36 10.69
N VAL A 76 -6.31 -15.04 10.57
CA VAL A 76 -5.80 -13.68 10.46
C VAL A 76 -5.08 -13.55 9.13
N TYR A 77 -5.49 -12.58 8.34
CA TYR A 77 -4.90 -12.26 7.05
C TYR A 77 -4.38 -10.83 7.09
N THR A 78 -3.14 -10.63 6.65
CA THR A 78 -2.60 -9.30 6.36
C THR A 78 -2.01 -9.29 4.96
N GLY A 79 -2.37 -8.27 4.17
CA GLY A 79 -1.84 -8.06 2.83
C GLY A 79 -1.31 -6.64 2.68
N SER A 80 -0.16 -6.50 2.03
CA SER A 80 0.42 -5.21 1.60
C SER A 80 0.55 -5.25 0.09
N PHE A 81 0.07 -4.21 -0.57
CA PHE A 81 0.07 -4.03 -2.02
C PHE A 81 0.71 -2.69 -2.34
N SER A 82 1.56 -2.63 -3.36
CA SER A 82 2.21 -1.40 -3.81
C SER A 82 2.27 -1.36 -5.33
N PHE A 83 2.17 -0.16 -5.89
CA PHE A 83 2.21 0.07 -7.31
C PHE A 83 2.77 1.46 -7.61
N ASP A 84 3.82 1.49 -8.43
CA ASP A 84 4.45 2.70 -8.93
C ASP A 84 3.98 2.97 -10.36
N GLN A 85 3.63 4.23 -10.65
CA GLN A 85 3.34 4.70 -12.01
C GLN A 85 4.04 6.01 -12.34
N ASP A 86 4.53 6.10 -13.57
CA ASP A 86 5.20 7.29 -14.13
C ASP A 86 4.23 8.45 -14.41
N VAL A 87 2.92 8.18 -14.56
CA VAL A 87 1.91 9.21 -14.87
C VAL A 87 0.73 9.14 -13.90
N ALA A 88 0.49 10.24 -13.20
CA ALA A 88 -0.56 10.37 -12.20
C ALA A 88 -1.97 10.48 -12.84
N ASP A 89 -2.55 9.36 -13.29
CA ASP A 89 -3.98 9.28 -13.60
C ASP A 89 -4.75 8.62 -12.44
N PHE A 90 -5.30 9.44 -11.54
CA PHE A 90 -6.05 8.95 -10.38
C PHE A 90 -7.44 8.44 -10.78
N ARG A 91 -7.52 7.15 -11.09
CA ARG A 91 -8.80 6.45 -11.29
C ARG A 91 -8.96 5.31 -10.29
N PHE A 92 -9.75 5.56 -9.24
CA PHE A 92 -9.90 4.69 -8.07
C PHE A 92 -10.24 3.22 -8.40
N GLY A 93 -11.06 2.95 -9.41
CA GLY A 93 -11.44 1.59 -9.82
C GLY A 93 -10.28 0.82 -10.48
N PRO A 94 -9.77 1.29 -11.64
CA PRO A 94 -8.59 0.71 -12.29
C PRO A 94 -7.38 0.60 -11.35
N LEU A 95 -7.08 1.65 -10.60
CA LEU A 95 -5.97 1.67 -9.64
C LEU A 95 -6.09 0.59 -8.56
N LEU A 96 -7.29 0.26 -8.10
CA LEU A 96 -7.48 -0.87 -7.17
C LEU A 96 -7.25 -2.23 -7.84
N ALA A 97 -7.61 -2.39 -9.11
CA ALA A 97 -7.32 -3.61 -9.85
C ALA A 97 -5.81 -3.75 -10.08
N ASP A 98 -5.16 -2.67 -10.52
CA ASP A 98 -3.71 -2.62 -10.77
C ASP A 98 -2.92 -2.87 -9.48
N LEU A 99 -3.35 -2.31 -8.33
CA LEU A 99 -2.76 -2.60 -7.02
C LEU A 99 -2.87 -4.08 -6.61
N LEU A 100 -4.00 -4.73 -6.93
CA LEU A 100 -4.21 -6.14 -6.60
C LEU A 100 -3.40 -7.07 -7.52
N GLU A 101 -3.01 -6.60 -8.71
CA GLU A 101 -2.14 -7.31 -9.67
C GLU A 101 -0.65 -6.98 -9.48
N GLY A 102 -0.34 -5.86 -8.82
CA GLY A 102 1.01 -5.40 -8.52
C GLY A 102 1.77 -6.25 -7.50
N GLU A 103 2.97 -5.78 -7.14
CA GLU A 103 3.78 -6.48 -6.15
C GLU A 103 3.05 -6.47 -4.80
N SER A 104 2.96 -7.66 -4.21
CA SER A 104 2.15 -7.86 -3.01
C SER A 104 2.81 -8.86 -2.05
N SER A 105 2.65 -8.57 -0.76
CA SER A 105 3.08 -9.42 0.33
C SER A 105 1.88 -9.87 1.14
N HIS A 106 1.78 -11.17 1.38
CA HIS A 106 0.64 -11.77 2.08
C HIS A 106 1.12 -12.62 3.25
N VAL A 107 0.46 -12.44 4.40
CA VAL A 107 0.63 -13.31 5.57
C VAL A 107 -0.73 -13.85 5.97
N LEU A 108 -0.81 -15.17 6.09
CA LEU A 108 -1.97 -15.88 6.59
C LEU A 108 -1.58 -16.66 7.84
N MET A 109 -2.28 -16.42 8.95
CA MET A 109 -2.10 -17.12 10.20
C MET A 109 -3.41 -17.81 10.60
N MET A 110 -3.30 -19.05 11.04
CA MET A 110 -4.41 -19.82 11.57
C MET A 110 -4.10 -20.29 12.99
N LYS A 111 -5.10 -20.22 13.87
CA LYS A 111 -5.05 -20.81 15.21
C LYS A 111 -6.31 -21.62 15.46
N LEU A 112 -6.13 -22.88 15.82
CA LEU A 112 -7.21 -23.78 16.19
C LEU A 112 -7.15 -24.09 17.69
N SER A 113 -8.30 -24.20 18.33
CA SER A 113 -8.44 -24.62 19.71
C SER A 113 -9.64 -25.53 19.82
N TYR A 114 -9.44 -26.72 20.38
CA TYR A 114 -10.46 -27.75 20.49
C TYR A 114 -10.54 -28.21 21.94
N LEU A 115 -11.74 -28.16 22.51
CA LEU A 115 -12.02 -28.66 23.85
C LEU A 115 -12.35 -30.15 23.74
N TRP A 116 -11.56 -30.99 24.40
CA TRP A 116 -11.80 -32.42 24.55
C TRP A 116 -12.47 -32.64 25.91
N ASP A 117 -13.62 -33.32 25.91
CA ASP A 117 -14.27 -33.91 27.09
C ASP A 117 -13.95 -35.41 27.18
#